data_AF-A0A249A0Y2-F1
#
_entry.id   AF-A0A249A0Y2-F1
#
_cell.length_a   1.000
_cell.length_b   1.000
_cell.length_c   1.000
_cell.angle_alpha   90.00
_cell.angle_beta   90.00
_cell.angle_gamma   90.00
#
_symmetry.space_group_name_H-M   'P 1'
#
loop_
_entity.id
_entity.type
_entity.pdbx_description
1 polymer ?
#
loop_
_entity_poly.entity_id
_entity_poly.type
_entity_poly.pdbx_seq_one_letter_code
_entity_poly.pdbx_strand_id
1 'polypeptide(L)'
;MKTLKLGCIFSLALMLSSCTLTPEQQAERKAKQIRAEQDLQVQLAKQCDVETAELMYQQFNPPLSQTEQEEKAFKKRYAEKVNAPMFQACYKLAWQNYKAQVELEEIRWNYDRDYMYRGWRYCYYCW
;
A
#
# COMPACT_ATOMS: atom_id res chain seq x y z
N MET A 1 19.45 45.76 21.27
CA MET A 1 19.13 45.30 19.89
C MET A 1 20.06 44.22 19.32
N LYS A 2 21.20 43.84 19.96
CA LYS A 2 22.08 42.75 19.47
C LYS A 2 21.65 41.35 19.92
N THR A 3 20.99 41.23 21.07
CA THR A 3 20.50 39.95 21.63
C THR A 3 19.28 39.38 20.88
N LEU A 4 18.48 40.25 20.26
CA LEU A 4 17.29 39.85 19.47
C LEU A 4 17.66 39.12 18.17
N LYS A 5 18.81 39.45 17.57
CA LYS A 5 19.29 38.79 16.34
C LYS A 5 19.85 37.38 16.59
N LEU A 6 20.45 37.13 17.75
CA LEU A 6 20.98 35.80 18.10
C LEU A 6 19.86 34.78 18.36
N GLY A 7 18.74 35.20 18.98
CA GLY A 7 17.59 34.33 19.24
C GLY A 7 16.90 33.84 17.97
N CYS A 8 16.79 34.69 16.94
CA CYS A 8 16.20 34.30 15.66
C CYS A 8 17.05 33.29 14.88
N ILE A 9 18.38 33.32 15.01
CA ILE A 9 19.28 32.39 14.32
C ILE A 9 19.24 31.00 14.97
N PHE A 10 19.16 30.94 16.31
CA PHE A 10 19.04 29.66 17.03
C PHE A 10 17.71 28.95 16.76
N SER A 11 16.62 29.72 16.60
CA SER A 11 15.29 29.17 16.30
C SER A 11 15.19 28.58 14.90
N LEU A 12 15.97 29.07 13.93
CA LEU A 12 16.03 28.50 12.57
C LEU A 12 16.80 27.17 12.53
N ALA A 13 17.85 27.01 13.34
CA ALA A 13 18.68 25.79 13.36
C ALA A 13 17.96 24.58 13.97
N LEU A 14 17.06 24.80 14.94
CA LEU A 14 16.24 23.75 15.57
C LEU A 14 15.10 23.23 14.67
N MET A 15 14.73 23.96 13.62
CA MET A 15 13.68 23.54 12.66
C MET A 15 14.23 22.64 11.53
N LEU A 16 15.55 22.64 11.29
CA LEU A 16 16.22 21.87 10.23
C LEU A 16 16.51 20.41 10.61
N SER A 17 16.31 20.01 11.87
CA SER A 17 16.39 18.61 12.31
C SER A 17 15.06 17.85 12.21
N SER A 18 14.05 18.44 11.56
CA SER A 18 12.77 17.77 11.30
C SER A 18 12.90 16.74 10.17
N CYS A 19 13.00 15.47 10.59
CA CYS A 19 12.65 14.25 9.85
C CYS A 19 13.43 13.94 8.56
N THR A 20 14.70 13.56 8.68
CA THR A 20 15.25 12.55 7.77
C THR A 20 15.05 11.18 8.43
N LEU A 21 14.19 10.34 7.84
CA LEU A 21 14.14 8.93 8.23
C LEU A 21 15.54 8.35 8.04
N THR A 22 15.98 7.53 8.99
CA THR A 22 17.22 6.79 8.76
C THR A 22 17.02 5.88 7.54
N PRO A 23 18.08 5.63 6.74
CA PRO A 23 17.98 4.78 5.56
C PRO A 23 17.42 3.39 5.91
N GLU A 24 17.72 2.88 7.10
CA GLU A 24 17.19 1.63 7.65
C GLU A 24 15.66 1.70 7.87
N GLN A 25 15.15 2.75 8.52
CA GLN A 25 13.71 2.95 8.71
C GLN A 25 12.96 3.12 7.38
N GLN A 26 13.58 3.75 6.39
CA GLN A 26 13.00 3.88 5.07
C GLN A 26 12.94 2.54 4.33
N ALA A 27 13.99 1.71 4.46
CA ALA A 27 14.01 0.36 3.89
C ALA A 27 12.94 -0.54 4.51
N GLU A 28 12.77 -0.48 5.84
CA GLU A 28 11.74 -1.24 6.54
C GLU A 28 10.32 -0.86 6.09
N ARG A 29 10.04 0.45 5.93
CA ARG A 29 8.73 0.92 5.43
C ARG A 29 8.46 0.43 4.01
N LYS A 30 9.45 0.51 3.13
CA LYS A 30 9.32 0.01 1.75
C LYS A 30 9.08 -1.50 1.73
N ALA A 31 9.78 -2.26 2.57
CA ALA A 31 9.57 -3.70 2.69
C ALA A 31 8.13 -4.03 3.15
N LYS A 32 7.60 -3.28 4.13
CA LYS A 32 6.21 -3.41 4.57
C LYS A 32 5.20 -3.06 3.48
N GLN A 33 5.45 -2.01 2.70
CA GLN A 33 4.60 -1.62 1.57
C GLN A 33 4.57 -2.71 0.49
N ILE A 34 5.74 -3.18 0.06
CA ILE A 34 5.87 -4.28 -0.90
C ILE A 34 5.13 -5.51 -0.38
N ARG A 35 5.27 -5.83 0.91
CA ARG A 35 4.58 -6.98 1.49
C ARG A 35 3.06 -6.82 1.45
N ALA A 36 2.55 -5.65 1.81
CA ALA A 36 1.12 -5.36 1.75
C ALA A 36 0.58 -5.48 0.31
N GLU A 37 1.33 -5.00 -0.69
CA GLU A 37 0.97 -5.13 -2.11
C GLU A 37 0.95 -6.59 -2.58
N GLN A 38 1.91 -7.39 -2.13
CA GLN A 38 1.97 -8.84 -2.41
C GLN A 38 0.79 -9.59 -1.78
N ASP A 39 0.48 -9.30 -0.51
CA ASP A 39 -0.62 -9.93 0.20
C ASP A 39 -1.97 -9.55 -0.43
N LEU A 40 -2.12 -8.30 -0.90
CA LEU A 40 -3.28 -7.87 -1.68
C LEU A 40 -3.41 -8.65 -2.99
N GLN A 41 -2.31 -8.81 -3.74
CA GLN A 41 -2.29 -9.61 -4.97
C GLN A 41 -2.77 -11.05 -4.72
N VAL A 42 -2.28 -11.69 -3.67
CA VAL A 42 -2.68 -13.03 -3.28
C VAL A 42 -4.16 -13.07 -2.88
N GLN A 43 -4.65 -12.10 -2.11
CA GLN A 43 -6.05 -12.03 -1.69
C GLN A 43 -7.00 -11.88 -2.89
N LEU A 44 -6.66 -11.01 -3.84
CA LEU A 44 -7.44 -10.84 -5.07
C LEU A 44 -7.41 -12.09 -5.94
N ALA A 45 -6.26 -12.75 -6.07
CA ALA A 45 -6.13 -14.01 -6.80
C ALA A 45 -6.98 -15.12 -6.17
N LYS A 46 -7.07 -15.16 -4.83
CA LYS A 46 -7.85 -16.16 -4.09
C LYS A 46 -9.35 -16.10 -4.36
N GLN A 47 -9.87 -14.94 -4.77
CA GLN A 47 -11.27 -14.80 -5.19
C GLN A 47 -11.56 -15.54 -6.50
N CYS A 48 -10.52 -15.82 -7.29
CA CYS A 48 -10.62 -16.42 -8.62
C CYS A 48 -10.21 -17.89 -8.63
N ASP A 49 -9.05 -18.22 -8.06
CA ASP A 49 -8.51 -19.56 -8.01
C ASP A 49 -7.56 -19.68 -6.81
N VAL A 50 -7.92 -20.53 -5.85
CA VAL A 50 -7.19 -20.69 -4.58
C VAL A 50 -5.80 -21.27 -4.81
N GLU A 51 -5.67 -22.25 -5.72
CA GLU A 51 -4.39 -22.89 -6.03
C GLU A 51 -3.42 -21.87 -6.67
N THR A 52 -3.92 -21.04 -7.57
CA THR A 52 -3.12 -19.98 -8.21
C THR A 52 -2.69 -18.93 -7.19
N ALA A 53 -3.56 -18.59 -6.23
CA ALA A 53 -3.21 -17.69 -5.14
C ALA A 53 -2.11 -18.27 -4.24
N GLU A 54 -2.16 -19.57 -3.93
CA GLU A 54 -1.10 -20.26 -3.17
C GLU A 54 0.23 -20.26 -3.94
N LEU A 55 0.20 -20.49 -5.24
CA LEU A 55 1.38 -20.41 -6.10
C LEU A 55 1.95 -18.98 -6.16
N MET A 56 1.11 -17.95 -6.20
CA MET A 56 1.53 -16.55 -6.10
C MET A 56 2.13 -16.23 -4.74
N TYR A 57 1.55 -16.74 -3.65
CA TYR A 57 2.12 -16.60 -2.32
C TYR A 57 3.52 -17.23 -2.24
N GLN A 58 3.69 -18.44 -2.78
CA GLN A 58 4.99 -19.12 -2.85
C GLN A 58 5.98 -18.39 -3.76
N GLN A 59 5.53 -17.76 -4.85
CA GLN A 59 6.38 -16.92 -5.70
C GLN A 59 6.94 -15.71 -4.94
N PHE A 60 6.16 -15.11 -4.04
CA PHE A 60 6.62 -14.03 -3.16
C PHE A 60 7.42 -14.53 -1.95
N ASN A 61 7.21 -15.78 -1.56
CA ASN A 61 7.82 -16.43 -0.40
C ASN A 61 8.47 -17.75 -0.81
N PRO A 62 9.52 -17.73 -1.65
CA PRO A 62 10.16 -18.95 -2.07
C PRO A 62 10.77 -19.67 -0.84
N PRO A 63 10.73 -21.01 -0.82
CA PRO A 63 11.33 -21.78 0.26
C PRO A 63 12.85 -21.53 0.33
N LEU A 64 13.40 -21.53 1.55
CA LEU A 64 14.83 -21.27 1.79
C LEU A 64 15.76 -22.31 1.16
N SER A 65 15.25 -23.51 0.93
CA SER A 65 15.93 -24.61 0.27
C SER A 65 14.97 -25.27 -0.71
N GLN A 66 15.34 -25.28 -1.99
CA GLN A 66 14.67 -26.05 -3.02
C GLN A 66 15.73 -26.59 -3.98
N THR A 67 15.50 -27.78 -4.50
CA THR A 67 16.32 -28.32 -5.59
C THR A 67 16.00 -27.58 -6.89
N GLU A 68 16.94 -27.58 -7.84
CA GLU A 68 16.72 -26.98 -9.16
C GLU A 68 15.52 -27.61 -9.89
N GLN A 69 15.28 -28.91 -9.68
CA GLN A 69 14.14 -29.62 -10.26
C GLN A 69 12.81 -29.14 -9.69
N GLU A 70 12.72 -28.94 -8.38
CA GLU A 70 11.53 -28.40 -7.70
C GLU A 70 11.24 -26.96 -8.15
N GLU A 71 12.27 -26.13 -8.26
CA GLU A 71 12.13 -24.76 -8.76
C GLU A 71 11.59 -24.73 -10.19
N LYS A 72 12.13 -25.59 -11.06
CA LYS A 72 11.68 -25.68 -12.46
C LYS A 72 10.25 -26.19 -12.56
N ALA A 73 9.88 -27.18 -11.76
CA ALA A 73 8.51 -27.70 -11.70
C ALA A 73 7.53 -26.63 -11.20
N PHE A 74 7.91 -25.88 -10.16
CA PHE A 74 7.14 -24.77 -9.64
C PHE A 74 6.93 -23.68 -10.69
N LYS A 75 8.01 -23.20 -11.33
CA LYS A 75 7.94 -22.15 -12.37
C LYS A 75 7.02 -22.55 -13.53
N LYS A 76 7.06 -23.82 -13.94
CA LYS A 76 6.16 -24.35 -14.97
C LYS A 76 4.69 -24.29 -14.53
N ARG A 77 4.36 -24.84 -13.36
CA ARG A 77 2.99 -24.85 -12.84
C ARG A 77 2.45 -23.43 -12.59
N TYR A 78 3.29 -22.56 -12.04
CA TYR A 78 2.97 -21.14 -11.84
C TYR A 78 2.61 -20.46 -13.16
N ALA A 79 3.44 -20.61 -14.19
CA ALA A 79 3.19 -20.03 -15.49
C ALA A 79 1.92 -20.58 -16.15
N GLU A 80 1.66 -21.88 -16.06
CA GLU A 80 0.45 -22.49 -16.61
C GLU A 80 -0.83 -21.93 -15.97
N LYS A 81 -0.84 -21.79 -14.64
CA LYS A 81 -2.00 -21.32 -13.88
C LYS A 81 -2.24 -19.82 -14.03
N VAL A 82 -1.20 -19.00 -13.89
CA VAL A 82 -1.30 -17.54 -14.01
C VAL A 82 -1.65 -17.10 -15.44
N ASN A 83 -1.27 -17.90 -16.44
CA ASN A 83 -1.62 -17.64 -17.84
C ASN A 83 -2.93 -18.29 -18.28
N ALA A 84 -3.66 -18.97 -17.39
CA ALA A 84 -4.97 -19.50 -17.72
C ALA A 84 -5.92 -18.33 -18.06
N PRO A 85 -6.59 -18.33 -19.24
CA PRO A 85 -7.41 -17.20 -19.67
C PRO A 85 -8.53 -16.83 -18.69
N MET A 86 -9.15 -17.84 -18.06
CA MET A 86 -10.18 -17.64 -17.05
C MET A 86 -9.64 -16.96 -15.79
N PHE A 87 -8.45 -17.38 -15.32
CA PHE A 87 -7.80 -16.74 -14.19
C PHE A 87 -7.44 -15.29 -14.53
N GLN A 88 -6.83 -15.02 -15.67
CA GLN A 88 -6.46 -13.66 -16.08
C GLN A 88 -7.67 -12.73 -16.17
N ALA A 89 -8.77 -13.19 -16.75
CA ALA A 89 -10.00 -12.42 -16.86
C ALA A 89 -10.60 -12.12 -15.47
N CYS A 90 -10.71 -13.14 -14.61
CA CYS A 90 -11.22 -12.97 -13.25
C CYS A 90 -10.31 -12.05 -12.43
N TYR A 91 -9.00 -12.26 -12.48
CA TYR A 91 -8.03 -11.48 -11.71
C TYR A 91 -8.02 -10.01 -12.13
N LYS A 92 -8.14 -9.74 -13.44
CA LYS A 92 -8.34 -8.38 -13.95
C LYS A 92 -9.62 -7.74 -13.39
N LEU A 93 -10.72 -8.48 -13.35
CA LEU A 93 -11.98 -7.98 -12.78
C LEU A 93 -11.86 -7.74 -11.27
N ALA A 94 -11.20 -8.63 -10.53
CA ALA A 94 -10.96 -8.48 -9.09
C ALA A 94 -10.17 -7.18 -8.81
N TRP A 95 -9.15 -6.90 -9.61
CA TRP A 95 -8.41 -5.63 -9.55
C TRP A 95 -9.27 -4.40 -9.84
N GLN A 96 -10.12 -4.47 -10.87
CA GLN A 96 -11.04 -3.38 -11.19
C GLN A 96 -12.05 -3.14 -10.08
N ASN A 97 -12.56 -4.21 -9.47
CA ASN A 97 -13.48 -4.13 -8.34
C ASN A 97 -12.80 -3.49 -7.12
N TYR A 98 -11.60 -3.94 -6.75
CA TYR A 98 -10.83 -3.34 -5.67
C TYR A 98 -10.60 -1.84 -5.88
N LYS A 99 -10.18 -1.44 -7.09
CA LYS A 99 -9.98 -0.02 -7.42
C LYS A 99 -11.28 0.79 -7.26
N ALA A 100 -12.40 0.26 -7.73
CA ALA A 100 -13.70 0.90 -7.60
C ALA A 100 -14.13 1.04 -6.13
N GLN A 101 -13.86 0.04 -5.28
CA GLN A 101 -14.14 0.11 -3.85
C GLN A 101 -13.33 1.21 -3.17
N VAL A 102 -12.03 1.31 -3.47
CA VAL A 102 -11.15 2.35 -2.94
C VAL A 102 -11.63 3.75 -3.37
N GLU A 103 -12.04 3.90 -4.63
CA GLU A 103 -12.57 5.17 -5.15
C GLU A 103 -13.88 5.57 -4.45
N LEU A 104 -14.79 4.61 -4.22
CA LEU A 104 -16.02 4.86 -3.46
C LEU A 104 -15.74 5.23 -2.00
N GLU A 105 -14.77 4.59 -1.37
CA GLU A 105 -14.35 4.91 0.00
C GLU A 105 -13.75 6.30 0.09
N GLU A 106 -12.92 6.69 -0.88
CA GLU A 106 -12.34 8.04 -0.96
C GLU A 106 -13.44 9.11 -1.18
N ILE A 107 -14.40 8.86 -2.08
CA ILE A 107 -15.55 9.75 -2.28
C ILE A 107 -16.33 9.92 -0.98
N ARG A 108 -16.61 8.81 -0.29
CA ARG A 108 -17.32 8.83 1.00
C ARG A 108 -16.55 9.63 2.05
N TRP A 109 -15.26 9.38 2.20
CA TRP A 109 -14.39 10.12 3.12
C TRP A 109 -14.37 11.62 2.82
N ASN A 110 -14.28 11.99 1.54
CA ASN A 110 -14.30 13.38 1.10
C ASN A 110 -15.66 14.05 1.37
N TYR A 111 -16.77 13.33 1.15
CA TYR A 111 -18.12 13.81 1.45
C TYR A 111 -18.32 14.00 2.96
N ASP A 112 -17.96 13.01 3.77
CA ASP A 112 -18.08 13.06 5.24
C ASP A 112 -17.23 14.20 5.81
N ARG A 113 -16.02 14.39 5.29
CA ARG A 113 -15.16 15.52 5.63
C ARG A 113 -15.82 16.84 5.23
N ASP A 114 -16.29 17.02 3.99
CA ASP A 114 -16.95 18.27 3.56
C ASP A 114 -18.21 18.56 4.39
N TYR A 115 -19.03 17.55 4.67
CA TYR A 115 -20.22 17.68 5.51
C TYR A 115 -19.84 18.13 6.93
N MET A 116 -18.80 17.52 7.52
CA MET A 116 -18.26 17.95 8.80
C MET A 116 -17.78 19.41 8.74
N TYR A 117 -16.96 19.79 7.77
CA TYR A 117 -16.46 21.18 7.65
C TYR A 117 -17.55 22.21 7.33
N ARG A 118 -18.63 21.84 6.61
CA ARG A 118 -19.80 22.69 6.37
C ARG A 118 -20.70 22.82 7.61
N GLY A 119 -20.81 21.77 8.44
CA GLY A 119 -21.53 21.82 9.71
C GLY A 119 -20.92 22.82 10.71
N TRP A 120 -19.60 23.01 10.68
CA TRP A 120 -18.89 24.02 11.50
C TRP A 120 -18.93 25.45 10.93
N ARG A 121 -19.42 25.65 9.70
CA ARG A 121 -19.62 27.00 9.12
C ARG A 121 -20.91 27.68 9.59
N TYR A 122 -21.84 26.94 10.19
CA TYR A 122 -23.01 27.50 10.85
C TYR A 122 -22.79 27.56 12.36
N CYS A 123 -21.81 28.34 12.78
CA CYS A 123 -21.79 28.82 14.16
C CYS A 123 -22.87 29.89 14.30
N TYR A 124 -24.10 29.47 14.62
CA TYR A 124 -25.23 30.38 14.88
C TYR A 124 -25.02 31.31 16.09
N TYR A 125 -23.92 31.12 16.84
CA TYR A 125 -23.50 31.93 17.99
C TYR A 125 -22.19 32.71 17.76
N CYS A 126 -21.60 32.65 16.56
CA CYS A 126 -20.42 33.45 16.23
C CYS A 126 -20.91 34.80 15.68
N TRP A 127 -21.38 35.64 16.60
CA TRP A 127 -21.44 37.10 16.44
C TRP A 127 -20.14 37.69 16.96
#